data_AF-A0A4R6FYL6-F1
#
_entry.id   AF-A0A4R6FYL6-F1
#
_cell.length_a   1.000
_cell.length_b   1.000
_cell.length_c   1.000
_cell.angle_alpha   90.00
_cell.angle_beta   90.00
_cell.angle_gamma   90.00
#
_symmetry.space_group_name_H-M   'P 1'
#
loop_
_entity.id
_entity.type
_entity.pdbx_description
1 polymer ?
#
loop_
_entity_poly.entity_id
_entity_poly.type
_entity_poly.pdbx_seq_one_letter_code
_entity_poly.pdbx_strand_id
1 'polypeptide(L)' 'MSRSKRNTPILPNCKASSEKTEKQKANRRLRRIVKERLAISEEEFPQKKEISDIWNWGKDGKSYRTDLTNKEKTK' A
#
# COMPACT_ATOMS: atom_id res chain seq x y z
N MET A 1 9.79 -4.72 23.64
CA MET A 1 9.64 -3.57 22.72
C MET A 1 8.39 -2.78 23.10
N SER A 2 8.55 -1.69 23.86
CA SER A 2 7.46 -0.77 24.19
C SER A 2 6.98 -0.08 22.90
N ARG A 3 5.71 -0.21 22.55
CA ARG A 3 5.14 0.49 21.38
C ARG A 3 4.94 1.95 21.79
N SER A 4 5.60 2.88 21.09
CA SER A 4 5.34 4.31 21.24
C SER A 4 3.86 4.58 20.99
N LYS A 5 3.14 4.95 22.06
CA LYS A 5 1.73 5.35 22.00
C LYS A 5 1.70 6.79 21.49
N ARG A 6 1.73 6.97 20.17
CA ARG A 6 1.53 8.30 19.56
C ARG A 6 0.13 8.80 19.89
N ASN A 7 0.01 10.09 20.24
CA ASN A 7 -1.28 10.72 20.56
C ASN A 7 -2.28 10.63 19.40
N THR A 8 -1.80 10.68 18.16
CA THR A 8 -2.58 10.55 16.92
C THR A 8 -1.97 9.48 16.01
N PRO A 9 -2.37 8.21 16.16
CA PRO A 9 -1.89 7.14 15.29
C PRO A 9 -2.49 7.26 13.88
N ILE A 10 -1.68 6.86 12.91
CA ILE A 10 -2.10 6.71 11.51
C ILE A 10 -2.57 5.28 11.33
N LEU A 11 -3.88 5.10 11.14
CA LEU A 11 -4.52 3.79 11.07
C LEU A 11 -5.15 3.56 9.69
N PRO A 12 -5.26 2.30 9.25
CA PRO A 12 -5.97 1.99 8.01
C PRO A 12 -7.46 2.34 8.13
N ASN A 13 -8.05 2.79 7.03
CA ASN A 13 -9.47 3.12 6.99
C ASN A 13 -10.35 1.86 6.99
N CYS A 14 -9.93 0.82 6.27
CA CYS A 14 -10.63 -0.46 6.25
C CYS A 14 -10.04 -1.48 7.23
N LYS A 15 -10.89 -2.44 7.63
CA LYS A 15 -10.54 -3.57 8.51
C LYS A 15 -9.58 -4.61 7.89
N ALA A 16 -9.13 -4.41 6.66
CA ALA A 16 -8.19 -5.33 6.04
C ALA A 16 -6.88 -5.38 6.85
N SER A 17 -6.37 -6.59 7.10
CA SER A 17 -5.22 -6.80 7.98
C SER A 17 -3.90 -6.36 7.32
N SER A 18 -3.78 -6.47 6.00
CA SER A 18 -2.53 -6.20 5.27
C SER A 18 -2.76 -5.79 3.81
N GLU A 19 -1.90 -4.91 3.28
CA GLU A 19 -1.76 -4.59 1.85
C GLU A 19 -0.62 -5.38 1.19
N LYS A 20 0.04 -6.28 1.95
CA LYS A 20 1.27 -6.94 1.50
C LYS A 20 1.04 -7.73 0.21
N THR A 21 -0.13 -8.34 0.06
CA THR A 21 -0.44 -9.21 -1.07
C THR A 21 -0.65 -8.41 -2.36
N GLU A 22 -1.32 -7.28 -2.27
CA GLU A 22 -1.61 -6.34 -3.35
C GLU A 22 -0.31 -5.69 -3.82
N LYS A 23 0.53 -5.24 -2.88
CA LYS A 23 1.87 -4.72 -3.17
C LYS A 23 2.74 -5.75 -3.87
N GLN A 24 2.68 -7.03 -3.45
CA GLN A 24 3.43 -8.09 -4.12
C GLN A 24 2.93 -8.34 -5.54
N LYS A 25 1.61 -8.41 -5.75
CA LYS A 25 1.00 -8.59 -7.08
C LYS A 25 1.34 -7.43 -8.03
N ALA A 26 1.23 -6.20 -7.56
CA ALA A 26 1.56 -5.00 -8.32
C ALA A 26 3.04 -4.99 -8.75
N ASN A 27 3.97 -5.24 -7.83
CA ASN A 27 5.40 -5.30 -8.16
C ASN A 27 5.75 -6.47 -9.09
N ARG A 28 5.07 -7.62 -8.96
CA ARG A 28 5.27 -8.75 -9.87
C ARG A 28 4.82 -8.40 -11.30
N ARG A 29 3.67 -7.73 -11.46
CA ARG A 29 3.19 -7.24 -12.75
C ARG A 29 4.16 -6.22 -13.36
N LEU A 30 4.61 -5.24 -12.57
CA LEU A 30 5.57 -4.24 -13.03
C LEU A 30 6.85 -4.88 -13.56
N ARG A 31 7.44 -5.82 -12.80
CA ARG A 31 8.66 -6.51 -13.23
C ARG A 31 8.47 -7.31 -14.51
N ARG A 32 7.29 -7.92 -14.70
CA ARG A 32 6.97 -8.64 -15.96
C ARG A 32 6.94 -7.68 -17.14
N ILE A 33 6.18 -6.58 -17.04
CA ILE A 33 6.04 -5.61 -18.13
C ILE A 33 7.38 -4.97 -18.45
N VAL A 34 8.15 -4.55 -17.44
CA VAL A 34 9.49 -3.98 -17.65
C VAL A 34 10.42 -4.97 -18.35
N LYS A 35 10.36 -6.26 -18.01
CA LYS A 35 11.17 -7.29 -18.68
C LYS A 35 10.76 -7.47 -20.15
N GLU A 36 9.47 -7.43 -20.45
CA GLU A 36 8.96 -7.51 -21.82
C GLU A 36 9.38 -6.29 -22.65
N ARG A 37 9.25 -5.07 -22.10
CA ARG A 37 9.66 -3.81 -22.73
C ARG A 37 11.17 -3.74 -22.98
N LEU A 38 11.99 -4.17 -22.01
CA LEU A 38 13.45 -4.28 -22.16
C LEU A 38 13.85 -5.22 -23.29
N ALA A 39 13.13 -6.34 -23.48
CA ALA A 39 13.42 -7.28 -24.55
C ALA A 39 13.14 -6.70 -25.95
N ILE A 40 12.25 -5.71 -26.04
CA ILE A 40 11.86 -5.03 -27.29
C ILE A 40 12.70 -3.75 -27.50
N SER A 41 13.62 -3.43 -26.58
CA SER A 41 14.43 -2.19 -26.57
C SER A 41 13.61 -0.89 -26.54
N GLU A 42 12.44 -0.92 -25.91
CA GLU A 42 11.67 0.31 -25.63
C GLU A 42 12.19 1.00 -24.37
N GLU A 43 12.41 2.32 -24.44
CA GLU A 43 12.88 3.16 -23.32
C GLU A 43 11.74 3.63 -22.39
N GLU A 44 10.48 3.47 -22.80
CA GLU A 44 9.34 3.87 -21.98
C GLU A 44 8.93 2.77 -21.00
N PHE A 45 9.27 2.98 -19.72
CA PHE A 45 8.84 2.09 -18.64
C PHE A 45 7.57 2.60 -17.96
N PRO A 46 6.60 1.72 -17.71
CA PRO A 46 5.38 2.10 -17.03
C PRO A 46 5.64 2.49 -15.58
N GLN A 47 4.97 3.55 -15.12
CA GLN A 47 5.04 3.96 -13.73
C GLN A 47 4.21 3.03 -12.84
N LYS A 48 4.59 2.92 -11.57
CA LYS A 48 3.85 2.09 -10.58
C LYS A 48 2.35 2.45 -10.49
N LYS A 49 2.00 3.73 -10.70
CA LYS A 49 0.63 4.22 -10.67
C LYS A 49 -0.21 3.78 -11.88
N GLU A 50 0.43 3.52 -13.02
CA GLU A 50 -0.25 3.04 -14.23
C GLU A 50 -0.63 1.55 -14.12
N ILE A 51 0.17 0.78 -13.37
CA ILE A 51 -0.01 -0.66 -13.22
C ILE A 51 -0.86 -1.03 -12.01
N SER A 52 -0.88 -0.17 -10.98
CA SER A 52 -1.61 -0.42 -9.76
C SER A 52 -2.34 0.83 -9.28
N ASP A 53 -3.66 0.67 -9.13
CA ASP A 53 -4.50 1.66 -8.49
C ASP A 53 -4.52 1.42 -6.97
N ILE A 54 -4.05 2.42 -6.23
CA ILE A 54 -3.94 2.41 -4.76
C ILE A 54 -5.35 2.47 -4.13
N TRP A 55 -6.31 3.08 -4.83
CA TRP A 55 -7.70 3.21 -4.37
C TRP A 55 -8.48 1.90 -4.39
N ASN A 56 -7.98 0.90 -5.14
CA ASN A 56 -8.62 -0.41 -5.24
C ASN A 56 -8.03 -1.44 -4.26
N TRP A 57 -7.23 -1.01 -3.28
CA TRP A 57 -6.59 -1.89 -2.29
C TRP A 57 -7.45 -2.04 -1.04
N GLY A 58 -7.41 -3.21 -0.40
CA GLY A 58 -8.33 -3.55 0.68
C GLY A 58 -8.25 -2.67 1.94
N LYS A 59 -7.18 -1.86 2.11
CA LYS A 59 -7.04 -0.95 3.26
C LYS A 59 -7.57 0.46 3.02
N ASP A 60 -7.84 0.82 1.76
CA ASP A 60 -8.33 2.14 1.34
C ASP A 60 -7.58 3.31 2.02
N GLY A 61 -6.25 3.23 1.97
CA GLY A 61 -5.35 4.21 2.57
C GLY A 61 -5.27 4.20 4.10
N LYS A 62 -4.65 5.24 4.65
CA LYS A 62 -4.53 5.46 6.10
C LYS A 62 -4.81 6.91 6.42
N SER A 63 -5.49 7.14 7.53
CA SER A 63 -5.81 8.49 8.02
C SER A 63 -5.38 8.66 9.47
N TYR A 64 -5.19 9.91 9.87
CA TYR A 64 -5.03 10.24 11.28
C TYR A 64 -6.37 10.09 11.98
N ARG A 65 -6.39 9.27 13.03
CA ARG A 65 -7.60 9.03 13.82
C ARG A 65 -7.50 9.73 15.16
N THR A 66 -8.21 10.86 15.27
CA THR A 66 -8.39 11.61 16.53
C THR A 66 -9.60 11.13 17.31
N ASP A 67 -10.52 10.45 16.62
CA ASP A 67 -11.82 9.91 17.03
C ASP A 67 -11.73 8.64 17.89
N LEU A 68 -10.65 7.87 17.76
CA LEU A 68 -10.52 6.57 18.44
C LEU A 68 -10.08 6.69 19.90
N THR A 69 -10.62 5.83 20.75
CA THR A 69 -10.19 5.72 22.14
C THR A 69 -8.79 5.11 22.26
N ASN A 70 -8.07 5.38 23.35
CA ASN A 70 -6.70 4.89 23.56
C ASN A 70 -6.55 3.35 23.45
N LYS A 71 -7.64 2.60 23.70
CA LYS A 71 -7.68 1.13 23.59
C LYS A 71 -7.66 0.67 22.13
N GLU A 72 -8.40 1.37 21.27
CA GLU A 72 -8.53 1.10 19.83
C GLU A 72 -7.31 1.57 19.04
N LYS A 73 -6.64 2.63 19.51
CA LYS A 73 -5.37 3.13 18.96
C LYS A 73 -4.21 2.12 18.96
N THR A 74 -4.31 1.07 19.78
CA THR A 74 -3.23 0.08 19.99
C THR A 74 -3.34 -1.20 19.14
N LYS A 75 -4.44 -1.37 18.40
CA LYS A 75 -4.75 -2.60 17.64
C LYS A 75 -4.14 -2.56 16.24
#